data_AF-A0A1Y2DZC5-F1
#
_entry.id   AF-A0A1Y2DZC5-F1
#
_cell.length_a   1.000
_cell.length_b   1.000
_cell.length_c   1.000
_cell.angle_alpha   90.00
_cell.angle_beta   90.00
_cell.angle_gamma   90.00
#
_symmetry.space_group_name_H-M   'P 1'
#
loop_
_entity.id
_entity.type
_entity.pdbx_description
1 polymer ?
#
loop_
_entity_poly.entity_id
_entity_poly.type
_entity_poly.pdbx_seq_one_letter_code
_entity_poly.pdbx_strand_id
1 'polypeptide(L)'
;MGASISTSADGFLASFHPEPFVPTATDARHALFLLAQLLPTELAISILEAAEYWPVETTVSTRHIVVRAGVTGNLTSSTILVSSPLPRGSTLHSLRRIRITIESRDQGFSSFPEHHNTREGSSSFFEVALVRPTDHVPQTYAVVHKDTPFFYNLHAVRHYTSHTESLTLGNPVVDEAQPNDRIVVYAAAQYPMWINDVKSCRLALESAAV
;
A
#
# COMPACT_ATOMS: atom_id res chain seq x y z
N MET A 1 -24.91 54.39 -13.57
CA MET A 1 -23.78 53.44 -13.66
C MET A 1 -23.22 53.25 -12.27
N GLY A 2 -23.57 52.16 -11.61
CA GLY A 2 -23.04 51.78 -10.30
C GLY A 2 -22.85 50.27 -10.32
N ALA A 3 -21.60 49.83 -10.44
CA ALA A 3 -21.26 48.42 -10.41
C ALA A 3 -21.13 47.98 -8.95
N SER A 4 -22.10 47.19 -8.48
CA SER A 4 -22.01 46.47 -7.22
C SER A 4 -21.01 45.31 -7.39
N ILE A 5 -19.84 45.44 -6.77
CA ILE A 5 -18.88 44.35 -6.62
C ILE A 5 -19.43 43.44 -5.52
N SER A 6 -19.94 42.27 -5.88
CA SER A 6 -20.23 41.20 -4.92
C SER A 6 -18.92 40.59 -4.48
N THR A 7 -18.40 41.05 -3.35
CA THR A 7 -17.24 40.43 -2.69
C THR A 7 -17.70 39.11 -2.05
N SER A 8 -17.64 38.01 -2.80
CA SER A 8 -17.80 36.67 -2.24
C SER A 8 -16.56 36.37 -1.39
N ALA A 9 -16.67 36.62 -0.08
CA ALA A 9 -15.66 36.29 0.92
C ALA A 9 -15.45 34.77 1.12
N ASP A 10 -16.23 33.94 0.43
CA ASP A 10 -16.21 32.47 0.52
C ASP A 10 -15.08 31.80 -0.27
N GLY A 11 -14.30 32.56 -1.05
CA GLY A 11 -13.24 32.00 -1.92
C GLY A 11 -11.87 31.80 -1.28
N PHE A 12 -11.61 32.34 -0.08
CA PHE A 12 -10.26 32.35 0.51
C PHE A 12 -10.05 31.35 1.66
N LEU A 13 -11.13 30.70 2.13
CA LEU A 13 -11.08 29.64 3.15
C LEU A 13 -11.24 28.24 2.56
N ALA A 14 -11.06 28.08 1.24
CA ALA A 14 -10.95 26.78 0.61
C ALA A 14 -9.61 26.12 1.01
N SER A 15 -9.69 25.32 2.08
CA SER A 15 -8.85 24.15 2.35
C SER A 15 -7.34 24.38 2.46
N PHE A 16 -6.89 25.03 3.54
CA PHE A 16 -5.70 24.53 4.24
C PHE A 16 -6.14 23.30 5.06
N HIS A 17 -6.40 22.18 4.38
CA HIS A 17 -6.29 20.91 5.08
C HIS A 17 -4.78 20.62 5.14
N PRO A 18 -4.12 20.76 6.30
CA PRO A 18 -2.80 20.18 6.44
C PRO A 18 -2.92 18.71 6.09
N GLU A 19 -1.98 18.20 5.28
CA GLU A 19 -1.84 16.77 5.06
C GLU A 19 -1.92 16.06 6.41
N PRO A 20 -2.67 14.93 6.51
CA PRO A 20 -2.81 14.23 7.76
C PRO A 20 -1.42 13.89 8.32
N PHE A 21 -1.20 14.22 9.59
CA PHE A 21 0.08 13.96 10.24
C PHE A 21 0.39 12.47 10.22
N VAL A 22 1.59 12.12 9.75
CA VAL A 22 2.06 10.72 9.68
C VAL A 22 3.09 10.52 10.78
N PRO A 23 2.76 9.80 11.88
CA PRO A 23 3.67 9.64 13.00
C PRO A 23 4.89 8.81 12.61
N THR A 24 6.06 9.26 13.06
CA THR A 24 7.28 8.46 13.04
C THR A 24 7.38 7.60 14.30
N ALA A 25 8.33 6.67 14.33
CA ALA A 25 8.63 5.90 15.53
C ALA A 25 9.08 6.79 16.72
N THR A 26 9.67 7.95 16.45
CA THR A 26 10.04 8.92 17.49
C THR A 26 8.80 9.60 18.05
N ASP A 27 7.88 10.00 17.18
CA ASP A 27 6.62 10.66 17.58
C ASP A 27 5.76 9.74 18.43
N ALA A 28 5.60 8.48 18.03
CA ALA A 28 4.82 7.49 18.78
C ALA A 28 5.42 7.21 20.17
N ARG A 29 6.75 7.10 20.29
CA ARG A 29 7.42 6.96 21.59
C ARG A 29 7.28 8.21 22.45
N HIS A 30 7.35 9.39 21.84
CA HIS A 30 7.16 10.64 22.57
C HIS A 30 5.71 10.79 23.06
N ALA A 31 4.73 10.46 22.23
CA ALA A 31 3.32 10.42 22.62
C ALA A 31 3.09 9.44 23.77
N LEU A 32 3.67 8.23 23.71
CA LEU A 32 3.61 7.28 24.82
C LEU A 32 4.24 7.86 26.09
N PHE A 33 5.42 8.46 25.99
CA PHE A 33 6.11 9.06 27.14
C PHE A 33 5.24 10.12 27.82
N LEU A 34 4.58 10.99 27.05
CA LEU A 34 3.70 12.03 27.56
C LEU A 34 2.45 11.45 28.23
N LEU A 35 1.80 10.47 27.59
CA LEU A 35 0.62 9.80 28.16
C LEU A 35 0.98 9.04 29.45
N ALA A 36 2.13 8.38 29.48
CA ALA A 36 2.61 7.63 30.64
C ALA A 36 2.98 8.53 31.85
N GLN A 37 3.10 9.85 31.66
CA GLN A 37 3.22 10.78 32.80
C GLN A 37 1.91 10.93 33.58
N LEU A 38 0.78 10.62 32.95
CA LEU A 38 -0.57 10.84 33.51
C LEU A 38 -1.35 9.53 33.72
N LEU A 39 -0.96 8.47 33.03
CA LEU A 39 -1.66 7.19 32.99
C LEU A 39 -0.68 6.03 33.18
N PRO A 40 -1.14 4.88 33.73
CA PRO A 40 -0.41 3.62 33.62
C PRO A 40 -0.02 3.33 32.16
N THR A 41 1.18 2.79 31.96
CA THR A 41 1.76 2.52 30.64
C THR A 41 0.83 1.67 29.76
N GLU A 42 0.15 0.70 30.34
CA GLU A 42 -0.78 -0.20 29.62
C GLU A 42 -1.98 0.55 29.05
N LEU A 43 -2.49 1.54 29.78
CA LEU A 43 -3.58 2.41 29.30
C LEU A 43 -3.07 3.37 28.23
N ALA A 44 -1.87 3.92 28.40
CA ALA A 44 -1.25 4.78 27.40
C ALA A 44 -1.04 4.04 26.07
N ILE A 45 -0.54 2.79 26.10
CA ILE A 45 -0.41 1.92 24.93
C ILE A 45 -1.79 1.64 24.31
N SER A 46 -2.78 1.30 25.14
CA SER A 46 -4.14 1.00 24.66
C SER A 46 -4.81 2.21 23.99
N ILE A 47 -4.54 3.42 24.46
CA ILE A 47 -4.99 4.68 23.84
C ILE A 47 -4.33 4.86 22.47
N LEU A 48 -3.00 4.68 22.37
CA LEU A 48 -2.30 4.82 21.09
C LEU A 48 -2.77 3.78 20.07
N GLU A 49 -2.99 2.53 20.52
CA GLU A 49 -3.52 1.46 19.68
C GLU A 49 -4.94 1.78 19.19
N ALA A 50 -5.84 2.21 20.10
CA ALA A 50 -7.21 2.57 19.74
C ALA A 50 -7.29 3.82 18.84
N ALA A 51 -6.30 4.71 18.94
CA ALA A 51 -6.19 5.89 18.08
C ALA A 51 -5.51 5.58 16.73
N GLU A 52 -5.07 4.34 16.49
CA GLU A 52 -4.21 3.96 15.36
C GLU A 52 -2.99 4.89 15.20
N TYR A 53 -2.43 5.35 16.32
CA TYR A 53 -1.25 6.23 16.33
C TYR A 53 0.03 5.41 16.14
N TRP A 54 0.13 4.82 14.95
CA TRP A 54 1.11 3.82 14.56
C TRP A 54 2.19 4.43 13.69
N PRO A 55 3.49 4.27 14.02
CA PRO A 55 4.58 4.64 13.15
C PRO A 55 4.39 4.12 11.72
N VAL A 56 4.60 5.01 10.75
CA VAL A 56 4.46 4.65 9.34
C VAL A 56 5.81 4.74 8.64
N GLU A 57 6.27 3.62 8.10
CA GLU A 57 7.38 3.60 7.16
C GLU A 57 6.85 3.56 5.73
N THR A 58 7.31 4.49 4.89
CA THR A 58 6.88 4.58 3.49
C THR A 58 8.04 4.23 2.56
N THR A 59 7.80 3.32 1.63
CA THR A 59 8.64 3.09 0.46
C THR A 59 7.88 3.50 -0.80
N VAL A 60 8.55 4.19 -1.73
CA VAL A 60 7.94 4.64 -3.00
C VAL A 60 8.80 4.19 -4.17
N SER A 61 8.15 3.73 -5.24
CA SER A 61 8.75 3.46 -6.53
C SER A 61 7.98 4.26 -7.58
N THR A 62 8.69 5.12 -8.32
CA THR A 62 8.16 5.83 -9.49
C THR A 62 8.66 5.20 -10.79
N ARG A 63 9.15 3.96 -10.71
CA ARG A 63 9.62 3.23 -11.87
C ARG A 63 8.41 2.80 -12.69
N HIS A 64 8.40 3.21 -13.96
CA HIS A 64 7.42 2.73 -14.93
C HIS A 64 7.69 1.26 -15.25
N ILE A 65 6.70 0.40 -15.00
CA ILE A 65 6.76 -1.04 -15.22
C ILE A 65 5.57 -1.45 -16.07
N VAL A 66 5.83 -2.22 -17.13
CA VAL A 66 4.80 -2.76 -18.00
C VAL A 66 4.93 -4.27 -18.01
N VAL A 67 3.93 -4.96 -17.47
CA VAL A 67 3.85 -6.42 -17.46
C VAL A 67 2.88 -6.85 -18.54
N ARG A 68 3.32 -7.75 -19.41
CA ARG A 68 2.52 -8.31 -20.50
C ARG A 68 2.58 -9.82 -20.38
N ALA A 69 1.43 -10.48 -20.46
CA ALA A 69 1.45 -11.92 -20.62
C ALA A 69 2.09 -12.27 -21.97
N GLY A 70 2.87 -13.35 -21.99
CA GLY A 70 3.46 -13.86 -23.24
C GLY A 70 2.39 -14.28 -24.25
N VAL A 71 2.79 -14.43 -25.52
CA VAL A 71 1.91 -14.89 -26.61
C VAL A 71 1.28 -16.27 -26.36
N THR A 72 1.90 -17.09 -25.50
CA THR A 72 1.39 -18.39 -25.06
C THR A 72 0.34 -18.29 -23.95
N GLY A 73 0.05 -17.08 -23.45
CA GLY A 73 -0.93 -16.83 -22.40
C GLY A 73 -0.45 -17.13 -20.98
N ASN A 74 0.84 -17.40 -20.79
CA ASN A 74 1.40 -17.65 -19.47
C ASN A 74 1.30 -16.41 -18.57
N LEU A 75 0.91 -16.63 -17.32
CA LEU A 75 0.98 -15.62 -16.26
C LEU A 75 2.39 -15.04 -16.23
N THR A 76 2.49 -13.73 -16.35
CA THR A 76 3.75 -13.00 -16.21
C THR A 76 3.61 -12.03 -15.06
N SER A 77 4.62 -11.99 -14.20
CA SER A 77 4.67 -11.03 -13.09
C SER A 77 6.03 -10.34 -13.01
N SER A 78 6.04 -9.13 -12.44
CA SER A 78 7.25 -8.35 -12.22
C SER A 78 7.17 -7.61 -10.89
N THR A 79 8.29 -7.55 -10.18
CA THR A 79 8.39 -6.80 -8.92
C THR A 79 8.32 -5.30 -9.19
N ILE A 80 7.38 -4.64 -8.53
CA ILE A 80 7.20 -3.19 -8.60
C ILE A 80 8.04 -2.48 -7.54
N LEU A 81 7.99 -3.02 -6.33
CA LEU A 81 8.54 -2.39 -5.15
C LEU A 81 8.89 -3.47 -4.11
N VAL A 82 10.01 -3.24 -3.42
CA VAL A 82 10.43 -4.00 -2.23
C VAL A 82 10.63 -3.00 -1.10
N SER A 83 10.01 -3.24 0.05
CA SER A 83 10.21 -2.40 1.25
C SER A 83 11.61 -2.54 1.84
N SER A 84 11.96 -1.60 2.73
CA SER A 84 12.99 -1.81 3.74
C SER A 84 12.70 -3.07 4.57
N PRO A 85 13.73 -3.69 5.19
CA PRO A 85 13.49 -4.74 6.17
C PRO A 85 12.60 -4.23 7.30
N LEU A 86 11.62 -5.03 7.70
CA LEU A 86 10.76 -4.71 8.82
C LEU A 86 11.59 -4.47 10.08
N PRO A 87 11.28 -3.42 10.85
CA PRO A 87 12.04 -3.07 12.03
C PRO A 87 11.97 -4.20 13.06
N ARG A 88 12.98 -4.24 13.94
CA ARG A 88 12.94 -5.12 15.12
C ARG A 88 11.90 -4.55 16.09
N GLY A 89 10.70 -5.12 16.07
CA GLY A 89 9.66 -4.85 17.05
C GLY A 89 9.89 -5.61 18.36
N SER A 90 9.42 -5.03 19.47
CA SER A 90 9.44 -5.65 20.81
C SER A 90 8.27 -6.61 21.06
N THR A 91 7.24 -6.60 20.21
CA THR A 91 5.94 -7.24 20.46
C THR A 91 5.52 -8.23 19.35
N LEU A 92 4.69 -9.22 19.71
CA LEU A 92 3.96 -10.05 18.75
C LEU A 92 3.09 -9.13 17.88
N HIS A 93 3.08 -9.33 16.56
CA HIS A 93 2.33 -8.54 15.56
C HIS A 93 2.81 -7.09 15.36
N SER A 94 4.11 -6.81 15.44
CA SER A 94 4.64 -5.45 15.25
C SER A 94 4.13 -4.72 13.99
N LEU A 95 3.68 -5.43 12.95
CA LEU A 95 3.00 -4.87 11.78
C LEU A 95 1.47 -4.95 11.96
N ARG A 96 0.78 -3.81 11.82
CA ARG A 96 -0.68 -3.70 11.98
C ARG A 96 -1.41 -3.60 10.65
N ARG A 97 -0.85 -2.82 9.73
CA ARG A 97 -1.45 -2.58 8.42
C ARG A 97 -0.38 -2.39 7.36
N ILE A 98 -0.62 -2.99 6.21
CA ILE A 98 0.09 -2.72 4.97
C ILE A 98 -0.87 -1.95 4.09
N ARG A 99 -0.52 -0.74 3.67
CA ARG A 99 -1.31 0.06 2.73
C ARG A 99 -0.52 0.25 1.45
N ILE A 100 -1.14 -0.10 0.33
CA ILE A 100 -0.53 -0.05 -0.99
C ILE A 100 -1.35 0.90 -1.85
N THR A 101 -0.69 1.93 -2.37
CA THR A 101 -1.26 2.85 -3.36
C THR A 101 -0.52 2.66 -4.69
N ILE A 102 -1.25 2.31 -5.75
CA ILE A 102 -0.68 2.06 -7.08
C ILE A 102 -1.38 2.95 -8.10
N GLU A 103 -0.59 3.63 -8.92
CA GLU A 103 -1.07 4.31 -10.12
C GLU A 103 -0.82 3.39 -11.33
N SER A 104 -1.90 2.84 -11.89
CA SER A 104 -1.82 1.86 -12.97
C SER A 104 -2.99 1.95 -13.94
N ARG A 105 -2.90 1.19 -15.03
CA ARG A 105 -3.98 0.98 -15.98
C ARG A 105 -3.85 -0.38 -16.66
N ASP A 106 -4.93 -0.77 -17.32
CA ASP A 106 -5.01 -1.96 -18.14
C ASP A 106 -4.70 -1.66 -19.62
N GLN A 107 -4.86 -2.66 -20.50
CA GLN A 107 -4.64 -2.57 -21.95
C GLN A 107 -5.52 -1.53 -22.66
N GLY A 108 -6.69 -1.19 -22.10
CA GLY A 108 -7.52 -0.09 -22.58
C GLY A 108 -8.54 -0.46 -23.67
N PHE A 109 -8.77 -1.75 -23.91
CA PHE A 109 -9.79 -2.23 -24.85
C PHE A 109 -10.23 -3.66 -24.48
N SER A 110 -11.48 -3.99 -24.77
CA SER A 110 -12.03 -5.34 -24.65
C SER A 110 -13.32 -5.45 -25.45
N SER A 111 -13.62 -6.65 -25.96
CA SER A 111 -14.90 -6.98 -26.61
C SER A 111 -16.06 -7.19 -25.62
N PHE A 112 -15.79 -7.09 -24.31
CA PHE A 112 -16.76 -7.26 -23.22
C PHE A 112 -17.05 -5.89 -22.56
N PRO A 113 -17.88 -5.04 -23.19
CA PRO A 113 -18.20 -3.70 -22.67
C PRO A 113 -18.88 -3.72 -21.30
N GLU A 114 -19.60 -4.78 -20.97
CA GLU A 114 -20.26 -4.99 -19.67
C GLU A 114 -19.29 -4.98 -18.49
N HIS A 115 -18.01 -5.28 -18.73
CA HIS A 115 -16.98 -5.28 -17.69
C HIS A 115 -16.16 -3.99 -17.66
N HIS A 116 -16.34 -3.06 -18.60
CA HIS A 116 -15.51 -1.84 -18.68
C HIS A 116 -15.60 -1.01 -17.41
N ASN A 117 -14.45 -0.48 -16.96
CA ASN A 117 -14.32 0.30 -15.73
C ASN A 117 -14.73 -0.44 -14.45
N THR A 118 -14.85 -1.78 -14.49
CA THR A 118 -15.02 -2.61 -13.29
C THR A 118 -13.75 -3.44 -13.06
N ARG A 119 -13.66 -4.08 -11.89
CA ARG A 119 -12.60 -5.07 -11.61
C ARG A 119 -12.96 -6.46 -12.14
N GLU A 120 -14.23 -6.68 -12.50
CA GLU A 120 -14.70 -7.96 -13.00
C GLU A 120 -14.16 -8.21 -14.41
N GLY A 121 -13.82 -9.46 -14.72
CA GLY A 121 -13.24 -9.80 -16.02
C GLY A 121 -11.81 -9.30 -16.24
N SER A 122 -11.23 -8.56 -15.29
CA SER A 122 -9.83 -8.12 -15.32
C SER A 122 -8.88 -9.30 -15.17
N SER A 123 -7.86 -9.36 -16.03
CA SER A 123 -6.75 -10.32 -15.94
C SER A 123 -5.40 -9.61 -15.76
N SER A 124 -5.41 -8.32 -15.39
CA SER A 124 -4.25 -7.61 -14.86
C SER A 124 -4.47 -7.28 -13.38
N PHE A 125 -3.57 -7.74 -12.53
CA PHE A 125 -3.74 -7.71 -11.07
C PHE A 125 -2.42 -7.52 -10.34
N PHE A 126 -2.51 -7.36 -9.03
CA PHE A 126 -1.39 -7.16 -8.13
C PHE A 126 -1.34 -8.25 -7.09
N GLU A 127 -0.14 -8.50 -6.61
CA GLU A 127 0.14 -9.50 -5.58
C GLU A 127 1.04 -8.89 -4.51
N VAL A 128 0.89 -9.36 -3.28
CA VAL A 128 1.71 -8.93 -2.15
C VAL A 128 2.34 -10.16 -1.54
N ALA A 129 3.66 -10.13 -1.32
CA ALA A 129 4.37 -11.22 -0.67
C ALA A 129 5.12 -10.75 0.56
N LEU A 130 5.08 -11.56 1.61
CA LEU A 130 6.01 -11.53 2.71
C LEU A 130 7.21 -12.40 2.35
N VAL A 131 8.41 -11.83 2.35
CA VAL A 131 9.64 -12.55 2.02
C VAL A 131 10.65 -12.47 3.16
N ARG A 132 11.33 -13.58 3.44
CA ARG A 132 12.27 -13.73 4.55
C ARG A 132 13.68 -13.99 4.04
N PRO A 133 14.71 -13.30 4.56
CA PRO A 133 16.10 -13.64 4.26
C PRO A 133 16.39 -15.12 4.59
N THR A 134 17.09 -15.81 3.72
CA THR A 134 17.54 -17.19 4.01
C THR A 134 18.98 -17.19 4.51
N ASP A 135 19.27 -18.00 5.54
CA ASP A 135 20.58 -18.04 6.20
C ASP A 135 21.70 -18.57 5.29
N HIS A 136 21.34 -19.28 4.23
CA HIS A 136 22.28 -20.05 3.43
C HIS A 136 22.92 -19.26 2.29
N VAL A 137 22.29 -18.18 1.82
CA VAL A 137 22.80 -17.39 0.68
C VAL A 137 22.46 -15.90 0.88
N PRO A 138 23.46 -15.01 0.97
CA PRO A 138 23.23 -13.57 1.04
C PRO A 138 22.32 -13.08 -0.09
N GLN A 139 21.37 -12.20 0.23
CA GLN A 139 20.39 -11.62 -0.71
C GLN A 139 19.40 -12.59 -1.36
N THR A 140 19.31 -13.83 -0.87
CA THR A 140 18.24 -14.75 -1.28
C THR A 140 17.10 -14.67 -0.29
N TYR A 141 15.86 -14.60 -0.79
CA TYR A 141 14.67 -14.50 0.03
C TYR A 141 13.73 -15.65 -0.30
N ALA A 142 13.17 -16.28 0.74
CA ALA A 142 12.08 -17.23 0.61
C ALA A 142 10.75 -16.49 0.69
N VAL A 143 9.80 -16.84 -0.17
CA VAL A 143 8.41 -16.38 -0.03
C VAL A 143 7.79 -17.13 1.13
N VAL A 144 7.43 -16.40 2.19
CA VAL A 144 6.74 -16.96 3.37
C VAL A 144 5.26 -17.07 3.05
N HIS A 145 4.67 -15.96 2.60
CA HIS A 145 3.28 -15.87 2.17
C HIS A 145 3.15 -15.02 0.93
N LYS A 146 2.11 -15.30 0.15
CA LYS A 146 1.76 -14.52 -1.03
C LYS A 146 0.24 -14.41 -1.12
N ASP A 147 -0.26 -13.18 -1.05
CA ASP A 147 -1.66 -12.88 -1.32
C ASP A 147 -1.83 -12.61 -2.82
N THR A 148 -2.55 -13.51 -3.49
CA THR A 148 -2.70 -13.51 -4.95
C THR A 148 -4.08 -14.03 -5.36
N PRO A 149 -4.86 -13.27 -6.14
CA PRO A 149 -4.68 -11.84 -6.41
C PRO A 149 -4.98 -11.01 -5.14
N PHE A 150 -4.18 -9.96 -4.88
CA PHE A 150 -4.50 -8.97 -3.84
C PHE A 150 -5.58 -8.00 -4.33
N PHE A 151 -5.42 -7.42 -5.53
CA PHE A 151 -6.50 -6.70 -6.22
C PHE A 151 -6.26 -6.62 -7.74
N TYR A 152 -7.33 -6.30 -8.48
CA TYR A 152 -7.33 -6.18 -9.94
C TYR A 152 -7.33 -4.72 -10.41
N ASN A 153 -6.69 -4.47 -11.57
CA ASN A 153 -6.91 -3.22 -12.31
C ASN A 153 -8.35 -3.11 -12.80
N LEU A 154 -8.76 -1.87 -13.12
CA LEU A 154 -9.99 -1.63 -13.87
C LEU A 154 -9.84 -2.11 -15.32
N HIS A 155 -10.79 -2.95 -15.73
CA HIS A 155 -10.84 -3.59 -17.03
C HIS A 155 -10.98 -2.59 -18.18
N ALA A 156 -10.12 -2.75 -19.20
CA ALA A 156 -10.17 -1.98 -20.45
C ALA A 156 -10.06 -0.46 -20.29
N VAL A 157 -9.43 0.02 -19.21
CA VAL A 157 -9.24 1.46 -18.94
C VAL A 157 -7.94 1.99 -19.53
N ARG A 158 -8.01 3.13 -20.24
CA ARG A 158 -6.84 3.77 -20.90
C ARG A 158 -6.12 4.81 -20.06
N HIS A 159 -6.80 5.40 -19.09
CA HIS A 159 -6.23 6.40 -18.21
C HIS A 159 -5.65 5.73 -16.96
N TYR A 160 -4.54 6.28 -16.47
CA TYR A 160 -4.01 5.87 -15.18
C TYR A 160 -5.01 6.18 -14.07
N THR A 161 -5.23 5.21 -13.21
CA THR A 161 -6.09 5.32 -12.05
C THR A 161 -5.26 5.01 -10.81
N SER A 162 -5.49 5.77 -9.74
CA SER A 162 -4.87 5.51 -8.44
C SER A 162 -5.77 4.59 -7.63
N HIS A 163 -5.22 3.48 -7.17
CA HIS A 163 -5.89 2.50 -6.33
C HIS A 163 -5.19 2.42 -4.99
N THR A 164 -5.94 2.40 -3.89
CA THR A 164 -5.39 2.17 -2.54
C THR A 164 -6.12 1.00 -1.92
N GLU A 165 -5.36 -0.02 -1.53
CA GLU A 165 -5.88 -1.20 -0.85
C GLU A 165 -5.02 -1.48 0.38
N SER A 166 -5.57 -2.19 1.37
CA SER A 166 -4.87 -2.48 2.63
C SER A 166 -5.02 -3.93 3.06
N LEU A 167 -3.95 -4.47 3.65
CA LEU A 167 -3.97 -5.70 4.44
C LEU A 167 -3.86 -5.33 5.91
N THR A 168 -4.67 -5.99 6.75
CA THR A 168 -4.70 -5.80 8.20
C THR A 168 -4.47 -7.13 8.91
N LEU A 169 -4.46 -7.11 10.24
CA LEU A 169 -4.51 -8.31 11.06
C LEU A 169 -5.60 -9.29 10.59
N GLY A 170 -5.30 -10.58 10.62
CA GLY A 170 -6.12 -11.65 10.03
C GLY A 170 -5.66 -12.08 8.63
N ASN A 171 -4.76 -11.32 7.98
CA ASN A 171 -4.10 -11.74 6.76
C ASN A 171 -2.71 -12.34 7.08
N PRO A 172 -2.34 -13.53 6.56
CA PRO A 172 -1.05 -14.17 6.84
C PRO A 172 0.19 -13.31 6.52
N VAL A 173 0.11 -12.43 5.51
CA VAL A 173 1.20 -11.50 5.17
C VAL A 173 1.48 -10.52 6.32
N VAL A 174 0.44 -10.14 7.09
CA VAL A 174 0.55 -9.25 8.24
C VAL A 174 0.86 -10.04 9.51
N ASP A 175 0.11 -11.13 9.75
CA ASP A 175 0.15 -11.86 11.02
C ASP A 175 1.47 -12.60 11.24
N GLU A 176 2.11 -13.08 10.15
CA GLU A 176 3.36 -13.85 10.22
C GLU A 176 4.61 -13.02 9.93
N ALA A 177 4.44 -11.71 9.74
CA ALA A 177 5.53 -10.78 9.51
C ALA A 177 6.48 -10.73 10.71
N GLN A 178 7.78 -10.94 10.45
CA GLN A 178 8.83 -10.91 11.47
C GLN A 178 9.85 -9.80 11.18
N PRO A 179 10.63 -9.40 12.21
CA PRO A 179 11.76 -8.51 11.99
C PRO A 179 12.70 -9.00 10.87
N ASN A 180 13.19 -8.05 10.07
CA ASN A 180 14.01 -8.27 8.87
C ASN A 180 13.30 -8.91 7.66
N ASP A 181 12.05 -9.35 7.78
CA ASP A 181 11.26 -9.70 6.60
C ASP A 181 11.05 -8.46 5.72
N ARG A 182 10.66 -8.66 4.48
CA ARG A 182 10.31 -7.58 3.55
C ARG A 182 8.97 -7.86 2.92
N ILE A 183 8.24 -6.80 2.64
CA ILE A 183 7.04 -6.83 1.80
C ILE A 183 7.43 -6.50 0.36
N VAL A 184 6.98 -7.35 -0.57
CA VAL A 184 7.20 -7.20 -2.02
C VAL A 184 5.85 -7.06 -2.72
N VAL A 185 5.74 -6.08 -3.61
CA VAL A 185 4.56 -5.85 -4.44
C VAL A 185 4.89 -6.25 -5.87
N TYR A 186 4.02 -7.05 -6.49
CA TYR A 186 4.15 -7.48 -7.87
C TYR A 186 2.97 -6.97 -8.72
N ALA A 187 3.25 -6.66 -9.98
CA ALA A 187 2.24 -6.55 -11.02
C ALA A 187 2.22 -7.85 -11.81
N ALA A 188 1.02 -8.31 -12.17
CA ALA A 188 0.79 -9.48 -12.97
C ALA A 188 -0.17 -9.17 -14.13
N ALA A 189 0.03 -9.89 -15.23
CA ALA A 189 -0.90 -9.95 -16.35
C ALA A 189 -1.05 -11.41 -16.79
N GLN A 190 -2.30 -11.83 -16.98
CA GLN A 190 -2.69 -13.17 -17.39
C GLN A 190 -3.42 -13.09 -18.73
N TYR A 191 -3.10 -14.03 -19.63
CA TYR A 191 -3.59 -14.13 -21.01
C TYR A 191 -3.03 -13.11 -22.02
N PRO A 192 -2.87 -13.51 -23.30
CA PRO A 192 -2.33 -12.63 -24.33
C PRO A 192 -3.16 -11.34 -24.43
N MET A 193 -2.50 -10.25 -24.82
CA MET A 193 -3.07 -8.89 -24.95
C MET A 193 -3.36 -8.16 -23.65
N TRP A 194 -3.35 -8.83 -22.50
CA TRP A 194 -3.43 -8.16 -21.21
C TRP A 194 -2.13 -7.47 -20.85
N ILE A 195 -2.28 -6.26 -20.32
CA ILE A 195 -1.16 -5.38 -19.96
C ILE A 195 -1.45 -4.82 -18.57
N ASN A 196 -0.54 -5.02 -17.64
CA ASN A 196 -0.52 -4.26 -16.40
C ASN A 196 0.54 -3.16 -16.53
N ASP A 197 0.09 -1.93 -16.76
CA ASP A 197 0.96 -0.76 -16.94
C ASP A 197 0.93 0.07 -15.66
N VAL A 198 2.04 0.05 -14.92
CA VAL A 198 2.21 0.65 -13.59
C VAL A 198 3.15 1.83 -13.66
N LYS A 199 2.66 3.01 -13.30
CA LYS A 199 3.45 4.25 -13.28
C LYS A 199 4.14 4.49 -11.95
N SER A 200 3.46 4.20 -10.85
CA SER A 200 4.03 4.35 -9.51
C SER A 200 3.38 3.40 -8.50
N CYS A 201 4.11 3.10 -7.43
CA CYS A 201 3.64 2.34 -6.29
C CYS A 201 4.21 2.94 -5.01
N ARG A 202 3.34 3.13 -4.02
CA ARG A 202 3.67 3.51 -2.66
C ARG A 202 3.23 2.40 -1.72
N LEU A 203 4.13 1.99 -0.86
CA LEU A 203 3.88 1.01 0.20
C LEU A 203 4.09 1.71 1.54
N ALA A 204 3.07 1.73 2.37
CA ALA A 204 3.12 2.23 3.73
C ALA A 204 2.93 1.05 4.70
N LEU A 205 3.87 0.90 5.62
CA LEU A 205 3.88 -0.12 6.65
C LEU A 205 3.58 0.57 7.98
N GLU A 206 2.43 0.27 8.56
CA GLU A 206 1.95 0.85 9.82
C GLU A 206 2.20 -0.17 10.92
N SER A 207 3.05 0.18 11.89
CA SER A 207 3.52 -0.72 12.94
C SER A 207 3.04 -0.28 14.32
N ALA A 208 3.00 -1.21 15.27
CA ALA A 208 2.72 -0.88 16.66
C ALA A 208 3.72 0.17 17.19
N ALA A 209 3.24 1.09 18.03
CA ALA A 209 4.06 2.18 18.58
C ALA A 209 5.23 1.67 19.44
N VAL A 210 5.07 0.50 20.10
CA VAL A 210 6.05 -0.15 20.99
C VAL A 210 5.90 -1.67 20.95
#